data_AF-A0A0U1DX81-F1
#
_entry.id   AF-A0A0U1DX81-F1
#
_cell.length_a   1.000
_cell.length_b   1.000
_cell.length_c   1.000
_cell.angle_alpha   90.00
_cell.angle_beta   90.00
_cell.angle_gamma   90.00
#
_symmetry.space_group_name_H-M   'P 1'
#
loop_
_entity.id
_entity.type
_entity.pdbx_description
1 polymer ?
#
loop_
_entity_poly.entity_id
_entity_poly.type
_entity_poly.pdbx_seq_one_letter_code
_entity_poly.pdbx_strand_id
1 'polypeptide(L)' 'MDEDEALAELVRAHADLARLDEESAEARERRRQAARRLVESGRGTTWIAAQLGVTKQAVDGFLRYKERKQR' A
#
# COMPACT_ATOMS: atom_id res chain seq x y z
N MET A 1 -29.97 3.56 -16.00
CA MET A 1 -29.64 2.20 -15.56
C MET A 1 -30.89 1.55 -15.06
N ASP A 2 -31.20 0.40 -15.64
CA ASP A 2 -32.13 -0.59 -15.11
C ASP A 2 -31.53 -1.22 -13.82
N GLU A 3 -32.36 -1.80 -12.96
CA GLU A 3 -31.97 -2.55 -11.76
C GLU A 3 -30.98 -3.67 -12.10
N ASP A 4 -31.24 -4.42 -13.17
CA ASP A 4 -30.35 -5.50 -13.62
C ASP A 4 -28.98 -4.96 -14.08
N GLU A 5 -28.96 -3.80 -14.74
CA GLU A 5 -27.72 -3.13 -15.17
C GLU A 5 -26.92 -2.61 -13.97
N ALA A 6 -27.61 -2.02 -12.98
CA ALA A 6 -26.99 -1.55 -11.75
C ALA A 6 -26.44 -2.71 -10.91
N LEU A 7 -27.15 -3.84 -10.84
CA LEU A 7 -26.69 -5.04 -10.15
C LEU A 7 -25.47 -5.65 -10.84
N ALA A 8 -25.48 -5.75 -12.17
CA ALA A 8 -24.33 -6.23 -12.93
C ALA A 8 -23.10 -5.33 -12.70
N GLU A 9 -23.29 -4.01 -12.70
CA GLU A 9 -22.20 -3.06 -12.43
C GLU A 9 -21.67 -3.17 -11.00
N LEU A 10 -22.55 -3.30 -10.00
CA LEU A 10 -22.14 -3.50 -8.61
C LEU A 10 -21.25 -4.74 -8.44
N VAL A 11 -21.64 -5.87 -9.05
CA VAL A 11 -20.87 -7.11 -8.99
C VAL A 11 -19.50 -6.94 -9.66
N ARG A 12 -19.45 -6.30 -10.83
CA ARG A 12 -18.18 -6.01 -11.53
C ARG A 12 -17.27 -5.12 -10.69
N ALA A 13 -17.79 -4.00 -10.20
CA ALA A 13 -17.05 -3.06 -9.38
C ALA A 13 -16.52 -3.72 -8.10
N HIS A 14 -17.28 -4.63 -7.48
CA HIS A 14 -16.84 -5.36 -6.30
C HIS A 14 -15.68 -6.32 -6.60
N ALA A 15 -15.74 -7.05 -7.71
CA ALA A 15 -14.65 -7.92 -8.15
C ALA A 15 -13.38 -7.11 -8.48
N ASP A 16 -13.54 -5.96 -9.13
CA ASP A 16 -12.42 -5.06 -9.42
C ASP A 16 -11.78 -4.49 -8.16
N LEU A 17 -12.59 -4.07 -7.17
CA LEU A 17 -12.08 -3.63 -5.87
C LEU A 17 -11.27 -4.74 -5.20
N ALA A 18 -11.78 -5.97 -5.17
CA ALA A 18 -11.07 -7.10 -4.58
C ALA A 18 -9.70 -7.34 -5.25
N ARG A 19 -9.66 -7.30 -6.59
CA ARG A 19 -8.42 -7.44 -7.36
C ARG A 19 -7.45 -6.29 -7.11
N LEU A 20 -7.92 -5.05 -7.15
CA LEU A 20 -7.10 -3.86 -6.91
C LEU A 20 -6.56 -3.82 -5.48
N ASP A 21 -7.32 -4.33 -4.51
CA ASP A 21 -6.87 -4.45 -3.13
C ASP A 21 -5.73 -5.45 -2.98
N GLU A 22 -5.79 -6.58 -3.68
CA GLU A 22 -4.72 -7.58 -3.72
C GLU A 22 -3.45 -6.99 -4.38
N GLU A 23 -3.58 -6.43 -5.58
CA GLU A 23 -2.47 -5.76 -6.28
C GLU A 23 -1.85 -4.63 -5.42
N SER A 24 -2.69 -3.86 -4.74
CA SER A 24 -2.25 -2.81 -3.83
C SER A 24 -1.57 -3.38 -2.59
N ALA A 25 -2.02 -4.51 -2.05
CA ALA A 25 -1.38 -5.18 -0.93
C ALA A 25 0.04 -5.66 -1.29
N GLU A 26 0.20 -6.25 -2.47
CA GLU A 26 1.50 -6.63 -3.01
C GLU A 26 2.42 -5.43 -3.23
N ALA A 27 1.92 -4.37 -3.87
CA ALA A 27 2.67 -3.13 -4.07
C ALA A 27 3.13 -2.52 -2.74
N ARG A 28 2.26 -2.51 -1.72
CA ARG A 28 2.61 -2.06 -0.36
C ARG A 28 3.69 -2.93 0.26
N GLU A 29 3.67 -4.25 0.08
CA GLU A 29 4.72 -5.15 0.58
C GLU A 29 6.07 -4.91 -0.13
N ARG A 30 6.07 -4.82 -1.47
CA ARG A 30 7.27 -4.49 -2.25
C ARG A 30 7.86 -3.15 -1.81
N ARG A 31 7.03 -2.12 -1.62
CA ARG A 31 7.44 -0.80 -1.10
C ARG A 31 8.10 -0.91 0.28
N ARG A 32 7.52 -1.68 1.19
CA ARG A 32 8.08 -1.91 2.53
C ARG A 32 9.45 -2.59 2.47
N GLN A 33 9.57 -3.66 1.67
CA GLN A 33 10.82 -4.40 1.53
C GLN A 33 11.93 -3.52 0.93
N ALA A 34 11.61 -2.73 -0.10
CA ALA A 34 12.57 -1.78 -0.68
C ALA A 34 13.03 -0.74 0.34
N ALA A 35 12.09 -0.14 1.10
CA ALA A 35 12.44 0.83 2.13
C ALA A 35 13.30 0.22 3.26
N ARG A 36 13.03 -1.03 3.67
CA ARG A 36 13.87 -1.75 4.65
C ARG A 36 15.30 -1.92 4.15
N ARG A 37 15.47 -2.40 2.92
CA ARG A 37 16.80 -2.54 2.29
C ARG A 37 17.56 -1.21 2.24
N LEU A 38 16.85 -0.11 1.96
CA LEU A 38 17.46 1.22 1.97
C LEU A 38 17.93 1.62 3.38
N VAL A 39 17.13 1.36 4.42
CA VAL A 39 17.53 1.59 5.82
C VAL A 39 18.72 0.72 6.20
N GLU A 40 18.70 -0.56 5.86
CA GLU A 40 19.81 -1.50 6.08
C GLU A 40 21.10 -1.06 5.37
N SER A 41 20.98 -0.39 4.21
CA SER A 41 22.11 0.22 3.49
C SER A 41 22.56 1.58 4.05
N GLY A 42 21.98 2.04 5.16
CA GLY A 42 22.35 3.28 5.85
C GLY A 42 21.57 4.53 5.41
N ARG A 43 20.52 4.39 4.59
CA ARG A 43 19.67 5.54 4.21
C ARG A 43 18.63 5.80 5.30
N GLY A 44 18.63 7.02 5.84
CA GLY A 44 17.64 7.45 6.84
C GLY A 44 16.24 7.67 6.26
N THR A 45 15.21 7.58 7.11
CA THR A 45 13.80 7.70 6.69
C THR A 45 13.45 9.09 6.13
N THR A 46 14.13 10.16 6.56
CA THR A 46 14.01 11.51 5.97
C THR A 46 14.45 11.53 4.50
N TRP A 47 15.54 10.86 4.15
CA TRP A 47 16.03 10.81 2.77
C TRP A 47 15.06 10.03 1.89
N ILE A 48 14.55 8.88 2.38
CA ILE A 48 13.55 8.07 1.68
C ILE A 48 12.25 8.87 1.46
N ALA A 49 11.80 9.62 2.47
CA ALA A 49 10.61 10.45 2.39
C ALA A 49 10.72 11.51 1.28
N ALA A 50 11.89 12.15 1.15
CA ALA A 50 12.16 13.10 0.08
C ALA A 50 12.10 12.47 -1.31
N GLN A 51 12.60 11.24 -1.49
CA GLN A 51 12.52 10.52 -2.78
C GLN A 51 11.09 10.14 -3.17
N LEU A 52 10.24 9.86 -2.18
CA LEU A 52 8.86 9.41 -2.40
C LEU A 52 7.85 10.56 -2.43
N GLY A 53 8.25 11.81 -2.15
CA GLY A 53 7.34 12.94 -2.05
C GLY A 53 6.35 12.83 -0.89
N VAL A 54 6.73 12.16 0.20
CA VAL A 54 5.89 11.95 1.38
C VAL A 54 6.56 12.48 2.65
N THR A 55 5.82 12.50 3.76
CA THR A 55 6.39 12.87 5.06
C THR A 55 7.22 11.73 5.65
N LYS A 56 8.18 12.06 6.51
CA LYS A 56 8.94 11.07 7.30
C LYS A 56 8.00 10.15 8.10
N GLN A 57 6.93 10.71 8.68
CA GLN A 57 5.92 9.95 9.43
C GLN A 57 5.21 8.91 8.56
N ALA A 58 4.95 9.21 7.27
CA ALA A 58 4.37 8.23 6.35
C ALA A 58 5.32 7.05 6.12
N VAL A 59 6.63 7.31 5.99
CA VAL A 59 7.68 6.28 5.88
C VAL A 59 7.75 5.43 7.14
N ASP A 60 7.86 6.07 8.30
CA ASP A 60 7.88 5.37 9.60
C ASP A 60 6.61 4.51 9.78
N GLY A 61 5.46 5.03 9.35
CA GLY A 61 4.17 4.36 9.41
C GLY A 61 4.12 3.05 8.61
N PHE A 62 4.62 3.03 7.37
CA PHE A 62 4.59 1.79 6.59
C PHE A 62 5.73 0.83 6.96
N LEU A 63 6.86 1.31 7.48
CA LEU A 63 7.94 0.44 7.99
C LEU A 63 7.46 -0.39 9.19
N ARG A 64 6.69 0.23 10.10
CA ARG A 64 6.12 -0.38 11.31
C ARG A 64 4.80 -1.14 11.09
N TYR A 65 4.30 -1.23 9.87
CA TYR A 65 2.99 -1.83 9.59
C TYR A 65 2.92 -3.32 10.00
N LYS A 66 3.97 -4.12 9.82
CA LYS A 66 3.98 -5.54 10.26
C LYS A 66 4.06 -5.69 11.79
N GLU A 67 4.69 -4.78 12.51
CA GLU A 67 4.76 -4.81 13.98
C GLU A 67 3.37 -4.60 14.62
N ARG A 68 2.52 -3.80 13.97
CA ARG A 68 1.14 -3.58 14.43
C ARG A 68 0.17 -4.72 14.12
N LYS A 69 0.46 -5.56 13.12
CA LYS A 69 -0.37 -6.73 12.75
C LYS A 69 0.01 -7.99 13.54
N GLN A 70 1.18 -8.00 14.19
CA GLN A 70 1.65 -9.12 15.02
C GLN A 70 1.39 -8.93 16.53
N ARG A 71 0.84 -7.78 16.93
CA ARG A 71 0.27 -7.53 18.27
C ARG A 71 -1.23 -7.68 18.20
#